data_AF-A0A850SWH1-F1
#
_entry.id   AF-A0A850SWH1-F1
#
_cell.length_a   1.000
_cell.length_b   1.000
_cell.length_c   1.000
_cell.angle_alpha   90.00
_cell.angle_beta   90.00
_cell.angle_gamma   90.00
#
_symmetry.space_group_name_H-M   'P 1'
#
loop_
_entity.id
_entity.type
_entity.pdbx_description
1 polymer ?
#
loop_
_entity_poly.entity_id
_entity_poly.type
_entity_poly.pdbx_seq_one_letter_code
_entity_poly.pdbx_strand_id
1 'polypeptide(L)'
;MTPFIEKFPELFPNGIKEGYTMKEIRISKKTGIPTRRILVNGVSYTIRPSFVMPYHVAFSADAENAVFLRKFDVPFWALAHVFGKDAMYWYRIEQSLGRNSIIGTTINDPNLLPEHLAADEKHSRLKGSKVYIATTVGKNCIL
;
A
#
# COMPACT_ATOMS: atom_id res chain seq x y z
N MET A 1 -25.49 5.64 12.32
CA MET A 1 -24.44 4.83 11.65
C MET A 1 -23.29 5.75 11.22
N THR A 2 -22.87 6.64 12.12
CA THR A 2 -21.98 7.78 11.85
C THR A 2 -20.65 7.82 12.66
N PRO A 3 -20.19 6.79 13.40
CA PRO A 3 -18.97 6.97 14.21
C PRO A 3 -17.65 6.84 13.44
N PHE A 4 -17.61 6.20 12.25
CA PHE A 4 -16.33 5.89 11.59
C PHE A 4 -15.87 6.98 10.60
N ILE A 5 -16.79 7.53 9.80
CA ILE A 5 -16.50 8.62 8.84
C ILE A 5 -16.09 9.89 9.58
N GLU A 6 -16.71 10.17 10.73
CA GLU A 6 -16.36 11.34 11.56
C GLU A 6 -15.02 11.17 12.25
N LYS A 7 -14.66 9.94 12.62
CA LYS A 7 -13.40 9.63 13.31
C LYS A 7 -12.19 9.63 12.38
N PHE A 8 -12.36 9.22 11.12
CA PHE A 8 -11.28 9.11 10.14
C PHE A 8 -11.66 9.75 8.80
N PRO A 9 -11.98 11.06 8.76
CA PRO A 9 -12.43 11.73 7.56
C PRO A 9 -11.42 11.67 6.42
N GLU A 10 -10.12 11.59 6.73
CA GLU A 10 -9.00 11.49 5.79
C GLU A 10 -8.99 10.18 4.98
N LEU A 11 -9.65 9.14 5.47
CA LEU A 11 -9.75 7.85 4.78
C LEU A 11 -10.86 7.82 3.72
N PHE A 12 -11.68 8.87 3.66
CA PHE A 12 -12.83 8.92 2.78
C PHE A 12 -12.74 10.04 1.75
N PRO A 13 -13.37 9.87 0.59
CA PRO A 13 -13.45 10.94 -0.40
C PRO A 13 -14.30 12.12 0.10
N ASN A 14 -13.96 13.31 -0.40
CA ASN A 14 -14.77 14.51 -0.20
C ASN A 14 -16.22 14.24 -0.66
N GLY A 15 -17.18 14.64 0.18
CA GLY A 15 -18.61 14.42 -0.08
C GLY A 15 -19.18 13.11 0.46
N ILE A 16 -18.38 12.20 1.03
CA ILE A 16 -18.91 10.92 1.55
C ILE A 16 -20.01 11.11 2.60
N LYS A 17 -19.98 12.24 3.33
CA LYS A 17 -20.96 12.60 4.37
C LYS A 17 -22.34 12.90 3.78
N GLU A 18 -22.39 13.32 2.53
CA GLU A 18 -23.63 13.56 1.77
C GLU A 18 -24.23 12.25 1.24
N GLY A 19 -23.48 11.14 1.36
CA GLY A 19 -23.87 9.81 0.93
C GLY A 19 -23.07 9.32 -0.27
N TYR A 20 -23.47 8.16 -0.78
CA TYR A 20 -22.88 7.56 -1.97
C TYR A 20 -23.92 6.71 -2.69
N THR A 21 -23.73 6.49 -3.99
CA THR A 21 -24.55 5.57 -4.77
C THR A 21 -23.72 4.39 -5.26
N MET A 22 -24.36 3.22 -5.33
CA MET A 22 -23.73 2.03 -5.88
C MET A 22 -23.65 2.17 -7.41
N LYS A 23 -22.45 2.05 -7.98
CA LYS A 23 -22.22 2.15 -9.43
C LYS A 23 -22.24 0.78 -10.10
N GLU A 24 -21.32 -0.10 -9.68
CA GLU A 24 -21.15 -1.43 -10.28
C GLU A 24 -20.39 -2.37 -9.35
N ILE A 25 -20.50 -3.68 -9.59
CA ILE A 25 -19.66 -4.71 -8.96
C ILE A 25 -18.71 -5.24 -10.02
N ARG A 26 -17.40 -5.23 -9.73
CA ARG A 26 -16.37 -5.85 -10.57
C ARG A 26 -15.80 -7.07 -9.88
N ILE A 27 -15.80 -8.20 -10.58
CA ILE A 27 -15.21 -9.44 -10.07
C ILE A 27 -13.75 -9.49 -10.52
N SER A 28 -12.83 -9.67 -9.58
CA SER A 28 -11.42 -9.89 -9.91
C SER A 28 -11.25 -11.21 -10.66
N LYS A 29 -10.65 -11.18 -11.85
CA LYS A 29 -10.31 -12.42 -12.59
C LYS A 29 -9.29 -13.30 -11.85
N LYS A 30 -8.48 -12.72 -10.96
CA LYS A 30 -7.40 -13.44 -10.26
C LYS A 30 -7.87 -14.13 -8.98
N THR A 31 -8.77 -13.48 -8.23
CA THR A 31 -9.21 -13.98 -6.91
C THR A 31 -10.69 -14.29 -6.84
N GLY A 32 -11.48 -13.95 -7.86
CA GLY A 32 -12.95 -14.11 -7.84
C GLY A 32 -13.68 -13.14 -6.90
N ILE A 33 -12.95 -12.28 -6.18
CA ILE A 33 -13.55 -11.41 -5.16
C ILE A 33 -14.35 -10.28 -5.83
N PRO A 34 -15.63 -10.10 -5.46
CA PRO A 34 -16.42 -8.98 -5.92
C PRO A 34 -15.95 -7.68 -5.24
N THR A 35 -15.65 -6.69 -6.05
CA THR A 35 -15.18 -5.37 -5.64
C THR A 35 -16.25 -4.35 -6.01
N ARG A 36 -16.77 -3.62 -5.03
CA ARG A 36 -17.82 -2.61 -5.27
C ARG A 36 -17.19 -1.31 -5.75
N ARG A 37 -17.86 -0.65 -6.68
CA ARG A 37 -17.57 0.73 -7.07
C ARG A 37 -18.73 1.62 -6.67
N ILE A 38 -18.39 2.74 -6.04
CA ILE A 38 -19.34 3.73 -5.55
C ILE A 38 -19.11 5.06 -6.26
N LEU A 39 -20.15 5.87 -6.35
CA LEU A 39 -20.06 7.27 -6.74
C LEU A 39 -20.21 8.15 -5.51
N VAL A 40 -19.28 9.07 -5.33
CA VAL A 40 -19.31 10.11 -4.31
C VAL A 40 -19.06 11.42 -5.02
N ASN A 41 -20.03 12.34 -4.98
CA ASN A 41 -20.01 13.63 -5.67
C ASN A 41 -19.58 13.52 -7.14
N GLY A 42 -20.16 12.56 -7.86
CA GLY A 42 -19.88 12.31 -9.28
C GLY A 42 -18.56 11.57 -9.57
N VAL A 43 -17.69 11.39 -8.57
CA VAL A 43 -16.40 10.70 -8.72
C VAL A 43 -16.54 9.22 -8.37
N SER A 44 -15.96 8.36 -9.21
CA SER A 44 -16.07 6.91 -9.06
C SER A 44 -14.91 6.32 -8.26
N TYR A 45 -15.23 5.82 -7.07
CA TYR A 45 -14.27 5.15 -6.17
C TYR A 45 -14.43 3.63 -6.24
N THR A 46 -13.34 2.92 -5.96
CA THR A 46 -13.33 1.44 -5.88
C THR A 46 -13.02 1.04 -4.46
N ILE A 47 -13.92 0.30 -3.81
CA ILE A 47 -13.73 -0.19 -2.45
C ILE A 47 -12.76 -1.37 -2.53
N ARG A 48 -11.54 -1.20 -2.02
CA ARG A 48 -10.51 -2.24 -2.05
C ARG A 48 -10.57 -3.10 -0.79
N PRO A 49 -10.53 -4.44 -0.92
CA PRO A 49 -10.41 -5.32 0.24
C PRO A 49 -9.02 -5.18 0.86
N SER A 50 -8.96 -5.10 2.19
CA SER A 50 -7.69 -5.01 2.94
C SER A 50 -6.96 -6.35 3.10
N PHE A 51 -7.68 -7.46 2.94
CA PHE A 51 -7.15 -8.82 3.10
C PHE A 51 -6.58 -9.41 1.79
N VAL A 52 -6.40 -8.58 0.77
CA VAL A 52 -5.89 -8.98 -0.54
C VAL A 52 -4.75 -8.04 -0.94
N MET A 53 -3.68 -8.61 -1.47
CA MET A 53 -2.55 -7.84 -1.98
C MET A 53 -2.94 -6.95 -3.17
N PRO A 54 -2.22 -5.83 -3.41
CA PRO A 54 -2.44 -4.97 -4.55
C PRO A 54 -2.55 -5.75 -5.88
N TYR A 55 -3.41 -5.29 -6.78
CA TYR A 55 -3.73 -5.98 -8.05
C TYR A 55 -4.33 -7.39 -7.89
N HIS A 56 -4.84 -7.72 -6.70
CA HIS A 56 -5.48 -8.99 -6.39
C HIS A 56 -4.57 -10.19 -6.73
N VAL A 57 -3.28 -10.11 -6.42
CA VAL A 57 -2.29 -11.14 -6.78
C VAL A 57 -2.20 -12.30 -5.78
N ALA A 58 -2.60 -12.07 -4.54
CA ALA A 58 -2.58 -13.02 -3.43
C ALA A 58 -3.53 -12.54 -2.34
N PHE A 59 -3.96 -13.43 -1.44
CA PHE A 59 -4.46 -13.03 -0.14
C PHE A 59 -3.29 -12.57 0.75
N SER A 60 -3.54 -11.63 1.65
CA SER A 60 -2.49 -11.14 2.55
C SER A 60 -1.95 -12.27 3.43
N ALA A 61 -2.83 -13.16 3.91
CA ALA A 61 -2.45 -14.32 4.72
C ALA A 61 -1.53 -15.31 3.98
N ASP A 62 -1.73 -15.49 2.66
CA ASP A 62 -0.87 -16.38 1.87
C ASP A 62 0.52 -15.78 1.60
N ALA A 63 0.60 -14.45 1.55
CA ALA A 63 1.83 -13.72 1.21
C ALA A 63 2.64 -13.29 2.43
N GLU A 64 2.04 -13.22 3.62
CA GLU A 64 2.64 -12.58 4.80
C GLU A 64 4.00 -13.17 5.18
N ASN A 65 4.13 -14.49 5.19
CA ASN A 65 5.35 -15.17 5.61
C ASN A 65 6.47 -15.00 4.57
N ALA A 66 6.14 -15.08 3.29
CA ALA A 66 7.11 -14.84 2.21
C ALA A 66 7.58 -13.38 2.19
N VAL A 67 6.68 -12.42 2.41
CA VAL A 67 7.01 -10.99 2.51
C VAL A 67 7.81 -10.69 3.78
N PHE A 68 7.50 -11.34 4.90
CA PHE A 68 8.28 -11.22 6.13
C PHE A 68 9.74 -11.63 5.91
N LEU A 69 9.99 -12.72 5.18
CA LEU A 69 11.34 -13.16 4.86
C LEU A 69 12.12 -12.19 3.97
N ARG A 70 11.44 -11.33 3.19
CA ARG A 70 12.12 -10.27 2.43
C ARG A 70 12.82 -9.25 3.31
N LYS A 71 12.42 -9.12 4.59
CA LYS A 71 13.13 -8.28 5.57
C LYS A 71 14.57 -8.74 5.84
N PHE A 72 14.87 -10.01 5.58
CA PHE A 72 16.21 -10.60 5.73
C PHE A 72 16.93 -10.79 4.39
N ASP A 73 16.50 -10.07 3.36
CA ASP A 73 17.06 -10.14 2.00
C ASP A 73 17.05 -11.54 1.36
N VAL A 74 16.15 -12.43 1.80
CA VAL A 74 16.00 -13.78 1.24
C VAL A 74 15.72 -13.72 -0.27
N PRO A 75 16.56 -14.31 -1.13
CA PRO A 75 16.42 -14.16 -2.57
C PRO A 75 15.11 -14.77 -3.08
N PHE A 76 14.52 -14.19 -4.13
CA PHE A 76 13.21 -14.61 -4.63
C PHE A 76 13.14 -16.07 -5.09
N TRP A 77 14.25 -16.65 -5.55
CA TRP A 77 14.29 -18.07 -5.90
C TRP A 77 14.08 -18.95 -4.67
N ALA A 78 14.56 -18.54 -3.48
CA ALA A 78 14.35 -19.28 -2.24
C ALA A 78 12.90 -19.16 -1.78
N LEU A 79 12.27 -17.99 -1.95
CA LEU A 79 10.83 -17.85 -1.72
C LEU A 79 10.01 -18.74 -2.67
N ALA A 80 10.40 -18.81 -3.94
CA ALA A 80 9.78 -19.71 -4.90
C ALA A 80 9.94 -21.19 -4.51
N HIS A 81 11.10 -21.57 -3.96
CA HIS A 81 11.36 -22.93 -3.48
C HIS A 81 10.49 -23.30 -2.26
N VAL A 82 10.33 -22.39 -1.31
CA VAL A 82 9.62 -22.66 -0.03
C VAL A 82 8.10 -22.47 -0.14
N PHE A 83 7.64 -21.42 -0.83
CA PHE A 83 6.23 -21.02 -0.90
C PHE A 83 5.58 -21.30 -2.27
N GLY A 84 6.34 -21.87 -3.21
CA GLY A 84 5.90 -22.11 -4.58
C GLY A 84 5.87 -20.82 -5.42
N LYS A 85 5.20 -20.88 -6.58
CA LYS A 85 5.21 -19.84 -7.63
C LYS A 85 6.62 -19.59 -8.19
N ASP A 86 6.73 -18.64 -9.11
CA ASP A 86 8.01 -18.24 -9.69
C ASP A 86 8.66 -17.08 -8.93
N ALA A 87 9.97 -16.90 -9.09
CA ALA A 87 10.71 -15.81 -8.45
C ALA A 87 10.15 -14.42 -8.82
N MET A 88 9.67 -14.24 -10.05
CA MET A 88 9.12 -12.97 -10.53
C MET A 88 7.75 -12.65 -9.91
N TYR A 89 6.98 -13.66 -9.49
CA TYR A 89 5.76 -13.50 -8.73
C TYR A 89 6.05 -12.80 -7.39
N TRP A 90 7.02 -13.32 -6.62
CA TRP A 90 7.42 -12.74 -5.34
C TRP A 90 8.05 -11.36 -5.49
N TYR A 91 8.88 -11.16 -6.51
CA TYR A 91 9.42 -9.84 -6.86
C TYR A 91 8.29 -8.82 -7.08
N ARG A 92 7.28 -9.15 -7.89
CA ARG A 92 6.14 -8.25 -8.15
C ARG A 92 5.31 -7.97 -6.89
N ILE A 93 5.18 -8.94 -5.98
CA ILE A 93 4.52 -8.72 -4.70
C ILE A 93 5.24 -7.65 -3.89
N GLU A 94 6.55 -7.78 -3.69
CA GLU A 94 7.34 -6.80 -2.94
C GLU A 94 7.31 -5.41 -3.59
N GLN A 95 7.51 -5.34 -4.92
CA GLN A 95 7.45 -4.09 -5.66
C GLN A 95 6.08 -3.40 -5.60
N SER A 96 5.01 -4.16 -5.38
CA SER A 96 3.66 -3.58 -5.25
C SER A 96 3.48 -2.81 -3.94
N LEU A 97 4.21 -3.17 -2.89
CA LEU A 97 4.17 -2.50 -1.58
C LEU A 97 4.85 -1.12 -1.63
N GLY A 98 5.93 -0.99 -2.40
CA GLY A 98 6.69 0.25 -2.54
C GLY A 98 5.98 1.37 -3.32
N ARG A 99 4.73 1.16 -3.77
CA ARG A 99 3.94 2.17 -4.49
C ARG A 99 3.17 3.11 -3.56
N ASN A 100 3.00 2.72 -2.31
CA ASN A 100 2.29 3.55 -1.34
C ASN A 100 3.22 4.67 -0.85
N SER A 101 2.64 5.84 -0.56
CA SER A 101 3.38 6.95 0.05
C SER A 101 3.88 6.53 1.42
N ILE A 102 5.20 6.54 1.63
CA ILE A 102 5.81 6.20 2.93
C ILE A 102 5.24 7.14 4.01
N ILE A 103 5.20 8.44 3.74
CA ILE A 103 4.63 9.45 4.66
C ILE A 103 3.16 9.16 4.96
N GLY A 104 2.35 9.00 3.90
CA GLY A 104 0.91 8.81 4.03
C GLY A 104 0.53 7.50 4.71
N THR A 105 1.45 6.52 4.76
CA THR A 105 1.28 5.29 5.53
C THR A 105 1.78 5.37 6.97
N THR A 106 2.61 6.38 7.31
CA THR A 106 3.27 6.50 8.62
C THR A 106 2.66 7.59 9.50
N ILE A 107 2.27 8.73 8.92
CA ILE A 107 1.66 9.86 9.62
C ILE A 107 0.37 10.26 8.90
N ASN A 108 -0.78 10.12 9.57
CA ASN A 108 -2.09 10.50 9.05
C ASN A 108 -2.63 11.82 9.64
N ASP A 109 -2.06 12.32 10.75
CA ASP A 109 -2.39 13.62 11.36
C ASP A 109 -1.18 14.56 11.24
N PRO A 110 -1.33 15.71 10.55
CA PRO A 110 -0.26 16.72 10.44
C PRO A 110 0.27 17.21 11.78
N ASN A 111 -0.52 17.19 12.87
CA ASN A 111 -0.07 17.59 14.20
C ASN A 111 0.92 16.60 14.82
N LEU A 112 1.00 15.38 14.28
CA LEU A 112 1.98 14.37 14.67
C LEU A 112 3.29 14.49 13.88
N LEU A 113 3.41 15.47 12.98
CA LEU A 113 4.67 15.73 12.29
C LEU A 113 5.77 16.06 13.32
N PRO A 114 6.95 15.43 13.19
CA PRO A 114 8.06 15.72 14.09
C PRO A 114 8.60 17.13 13.88
N GLU A 115 8.76 17.88 14.98
CA GLU A 115 9.36 19.22 15.00
C GLU A 115 10.84 19.20 14.60
N HIS A 116 11.55 18.15 14.99
CA HIS A 116 12.96 17.96 14.68
C HIS A 116 13.11 16.83 13.67
N LEU A 117 13.79 17.14 12.57
CA LEU A 117 14.06 16.22 11.48
C LEU A 117 15.56 15.92 11.40
N ALA A 118 15.89 14.66 11.19
CA ALA A 118 17.17 14.27 10.64
C ALA A 118 16.99 14.05 9.13
N ALA A 119 17.92 14.58 8.33
CA ALA A 119 17.98 14.33 6.90
C ALA A 119 19.21 13.48 6.61
N ASP A 120 19.04 12.49 5.74
CA ASP A 120 20.14 11.68 5.21
C ASP A 120 19.95 11.48 3.71
N GLU A 121 21.03 11.11 3.02
CA GLU A 121 21.02 10.85 1.59
C GLU A 121 21.67 9.51 1.29
N LYS A 122 20.88 8.58 0.75
CA LYS A 122 21.41 7.31 0.27
C LYS A 122 21.93 7.46 -1.16
N HIS A 123 23.23 7.29 -1.33
CA HIS A 123 23.83 7.16 -2.65
C HIS A 123 23.55 5.77 -3.25
N SER A 124 23.08 5.73 -4.49
CA SER A 124 22.85 4.49 -5.22
C SER A 124 23.18 4.65 -6.72
N ARG A 125 23.02 3.57 -7.48
CA ARG A 125 23.12 3.59 -8.95
C ARG A 125 21.86 3.01 -9.56
N LEU A 126 21.22 3.77 -10.44
CA LEU A 126 20.08 3.31 -11.23
C LEU A 126 20.51 3.25 -12.69
N LYS A 127 20.49 2.04 -13.29
CA LYS A 127 20.95 1.80 -14.67
C LYS A 127 22.34 2.39 -14.96
N GLY A 128 23.23 2.31 -13.97
CA GLY A 128 24.60 2.82 -14.09
C GLY A 128 24.76 4.32 -13.82
N SER A 129 23.68 5.10 -13.71
CA SER A 129 23.77 6.51 -13.31
C SER A 129 23.73 6.64 -11.79
N LYS A 130 24.58 7.50 -11.22
CA LYS A 130 24.52 7.80 -9.78
C LYS A 130 23.19 8.51 -9.49
N VAL A 131 22.47 8.00 -8.50
CA VAL A 131 21.22 8.58 -8.02
C VAL A 131 21.32 8.78 -6.51
N TYR A 132 20.50 9.70 -6.04
CA TYR A 132 20.43 10.06 -4.64
C TYR A 132 19.00 9.93 -4.16
N ILE A 133 18.84 9.35 -2.99
CA ILE A 133 17.55 9.21 -2.32
C ILE A 133 17.67 10.01 -1.02
N ALA A 134 17.20 11.25 -1.05
CA ALA A 134 17.04 12.05 0.15
C ALA A 134 15.90 11.47 0.98
N THR A 135 16.15 11.26 2.27
CA THR A 135 15.18 10.73 3.22
C THR A 135 15.19 11.61 4.46
N THR A 136 14.01 11.98 4.94
CA THR A 136 13.88 12.68 6.22
C THR A 136 13.26 11.75 7.25
N VAL A 137 13.73 11.81 8.49
CA VAL A 137 13.20 10.99 9.58
C VAL A 137 13.01 11.83 10.84
N GLY A 138 11.99 11.52 11.62
CA GLY A 138 11.76 12.17 12.91
C GLY A 138 10.70 11.42 13.71
N LYS A 139 10.84 11.37 15.04
CA LYS A 139 9.92 10.66 15.97
C LYS A 139 9.43 9.30 15.42
N ASN A 140 10.35 8.41 15.02
CA ASN A 140 10.06 7.08 14.47
C ASN A 140 9.26 7.05 13.16
N CYS A 141 9.20 8.17 12.44
CA CYS A 141 8.53 8.27 11.14
C CYS A 141 9.54 8.56 10.04
N ILE A 142 9.33 7.94 8.87
CA ILE A 142 10.03 8.28 7.63
C ILE A 142 9.14 9.24 6.84
N LEU A 143 9.72 10.37 6.47
CA LEU A 143 9.14 11.47 5.69
C LEU A 143 9.81 11.50 4.30
#